data_AF-A0A701Z2Q6-F1
#
_entry.id   AF-A0A701Z2Q6-F1
#
_cell.length_a   1.000
_cell.length_b   1.000
_cell.length_c   1.000
_cell.angle_alpha   90.00
_cell.angle_beta   90.00
_cell.angle_gamma   90.00
#
_symmetry.space_group_name_H-M   'P 1'
#
loop_
_entity.id
_entity.type
_entity.pdbx_description
1 polymer ?
#
loop_
_entity_poly.entity_id
_entity_poly.type
_entity_poly.pdbx_seq_one_letter_code
_entity_poly.pdbx_strand_id
1 'polypeptide(L)' 'LTTRDISAGEELWFDYGQDYQHFEPGEALRSAQVKEEPPSPKPGLI' A
#
# COMPACT_ATOMS: atom_id res chain seq x y z
N LEU A 1 8.00 11.04 15.03
CA LEU A 1 9.11 10.21 15.56
C LEU A 1 9.36 10.62 17.01
N THR A 2 9.19 9.71 17.95
CA THR A 2 9.53 9.96 19.37
C THR A 2 10.98 9.53 19.60
N THR A 3 11.86 10.43 20.04
CA THR A 3 13.24 10.08 20.46
C THR A 3 13.31 9.64 21.93
N ARG A 4 12.19 9.17 22.48
CA ARG A 4 12.08 8.74 23.87
C ARG A 4 12.46 7.27 23.97
N ASP A 5 13.20 6.93 25.01
CA ASP A 5 13.48 5.54 25.36
C ASP A 5 12.18 4.89 25.89
N ILE A 6 11.70 3.87 25.18
CA ILE A 6 10.43 3.17 25.45
C ILE A 6 10.78 1.78 25.96
N SER A 7 10.21 1.42 27.11
CA SER A 7 10.47 0.12 27.73
C SER A 7 9.49 -0.95 27.25
N ALA A 8 9.91 -2.22 27.28
CA ALA A 8 9.03 -3.33 26.95
C ALA A 8 7.84 -3.40 27.91
N GLY A 9 6.63 -3.56 27.38
CA GLY A 9 5.39 -3.57 28.16
C GLY A 9 4.79 -2.18 28.42
N GLU A 10 5.41 -1.11 27.93
CA GLU A 10 4.80 0.22 27.94
C GLU A 10 3.65 0.30 26.92
N GLU A 11 2.48 0.75 27.37
CA GLU A 11 1.34 1.02 26.49
C GLU A 11 1.51 2.37 25.80
N LEU A 12 1.59 2.36 24.47
CA LEU A 12 1.67 3.56 23.66
C LEU A 12 0.33 3.85 23.00
N TRP A 13 -0.08 5.11 23.06
CA TRP A 13 -1.25 5.62 22.36
C TRP A 13 -0.79 6.49 21.20
N PHE A 14 -1.29 6.18 19.99
CA PHE A 14 -1.01 6.97 18.80
C PHE A 14 -2.17 7.91 18.54
N ASP A 15 -1.88 9.21 18.53
CA ASP A 15 -2.78 10.20 17.97
C ASP A 15 -2.42 10.36 16.49
N TYR A 16 -3.25 9.79 15.62
CA TYR A 16 -3.01 9.79 14.19
C TYR A 16 -3.32 11.13 13.52
N GLY A 17 -3.93 12.07 14.24
CA GLY A 17 -4.31 13.37 13.67
C GLY A 17 -5.53 13.29 12.75
N GLN A 18 -6.00 14.46 12.34
CA GLN A 18 -7.25 14.63 11.56
C GLN A 18 -7.10 14.25 10.08
N ASP A 19 -5.87 14.20 9.59
CA ASP A 19 -5.49 13.83 8.23
C ASP A 19 -5.25 12.32 8.07
N TYR A 20 -5.47 11.54 9.12
CA TYR A 20 -5.32 10.10 9.05
C TYR A 20 -6.37 9.45 8.17
N GLN A 21 -5.90 8.73 7.15
CA GLN A 21 -6.71 7.90 6.28
C GLN A 21 -6.41 6.43 6.54
N HIS A 22 -7.36 5.71 7.13
CA HIS A 22 -7.32 4.25 7.20
C HIS A 22 -7.51 3.66 5.80
N PHE A 23 -6.76 2.60 5.48
CA PHE A 23 -6.93 1.82 4.26
C PHE A 23 -7.35 0.39 4.60
N GLU A 24 -8.25 -0.18 3.81
CA GLU A 24 -8.63 -1.57 3.98
C GLU A 24 -7.50 -2.50 3.50
N PRO A 25 -7.28 -3.64 4.17
CA PRO A 25 -6.32 -4.64 3.71
C PRO A 25 -6.62 -5.07 2.26
N GLY A 26 -5.71 -4.78 1.34
CA GLY A 26 -5.83 -5.08 -0.09
C GLY A 26 -6.12 -3.88 -0.99
N GLU A 27 -6.45 -2.72 -0.44
CA GLU A 27 -6.74 -1.50 -1.20
C GLU A 27 -5.46 -0.95 -1.89
N ALA A 28 -4.32 -0.98 -1.19
CA ALA A 28 -3.03 -0.52 -1.73
C ALA A 28 -2.44 -1.42 -2.84
N LEU A 29 -2.89 -2.68 -2.95
CA LEU A 29 -2.38 -3.64 -3.95
C LEU A 29 -3.07 -3.49 -5.32
N ARG A 30 -4.20 -2.79 -5.39
CA ARG A 30 -5.02 -2.65 -6.59
C ARG A 30 -4.59 -1.50 -7.52
N SER A 31 -3.76 -0.59 -7.03
CA SER A 31 -3.43 0.67 -7.72
C SER A 31 -2.12 0.63 -8.52
N ALA A 32 -1.32 -0.42 -8.39
CA ALA A 32 -0.22 -0.67 -9.32
C ALA A 32 -0.79 -1.37 -10.55
N GLN A 33 -1.01 -0.61 -11.63
CA GLN A 33 -1.28 -1.18 -12.95
C GLN A 33 -0.17 -2.20 -13.25
N VAL A 34 -0.55 -3.48 -13.36
CA VAL A 34 0.31 -4.50 -13.93
C VAL A 34 0.69 -4.00 -15.32
N LYS A 35 1.98 -3.69 -15.50
CA LYS A 35 2.58 -3.41 -16.79
C LYS A 35 2.52 -4.70 -17.61
N GLU A 36 1.44 -4.89 -18.37
CA GLU A 36 1.36 -5.96 -19.36
C GLU A 36 2.10 -5.52 -20.63
N GLU A 37 3.00 -6.37 -21.12
CA GLU A 37 3.83 -6.15 -22.31
C GLU A 37 2.94 -6.00 -23.57
N PRO A 38 3.27 -5.11 -24.54
CA PRO A 38 2.42 -4.92 -25.70
C PRO A 38 2.37 -6.19 -26.58
N PRO A 39 1.21 -6.53 -27.19
CA PRO A 39 1.04 -7.77 -27.91
C PRO A 39 1.74 -7.77 -29.28
N SER A 40 2.39 -8.90 -29.62
CA SER A 40 3.01 -9.18 -30.93
C SER A 40 1.98 -9.22 -32.07
N PRO A 41 2.33 -8.84 -33.31
CA PRO A 41 1.37 -8.73 -34.41
C PRO A 41 0.89 -10.12 -34.87
N LYS A 42 -0.43 -10.26 -35.05
CA LYS A 42 -1.09 -11.52 -35.41
C LYS A 42 -0.81 -11.92 -36.87
N PRO A 43 -0.39 -13.17 -37.17
CA PRO A 43 -0.56 -13.75 -38.51
C PRO A 43 -2.04 -14.17 -38.68
N GLY A 44 -2.53 -14.07 -39.91
CA GLY A 44 -3.96 -14.04 -40.23
C GLY A 44 -4.69 -15.38 -40.37
N LEU A 45 -5.78 -15.30 -41.15
CA LEU A 45 -6.76 -16.31 -41.54
C LEU A 45 -7.67 -16.79 -40.39
N ILE A 46 -8.99 -16.81 -40.53
CA ILE A 46 -9.84 -17.17 -41.69
C ILE A 46 -11.19 -16.45 -41.56
#